data_AF-A0A946UXD7-F1
#
_entry.id   AF-A0A946UXD7-F1
#
_cell.length_a   1.000
_cell.length_b   1.000
_cell.length_c   1.000
_cell.angle_alpha   90.00
_cell.angle_beta   90.00
_cell.angle_gamma   90.00
#
_symmetry.space_group_name_H-M   'P 1'
#
loop_
_entity.id
_entity.type
_entity.pdbx_description
1 polymer ?
#
loop_
_entity_poly.entity_id
_entity_poly.type
_entity_poly.pdbx_seq_one_letter_code
_entity_poly.pdbx_strand_id
1 'polypeptide(L)'
;MYRQITEQAEKYLKSLYQQDDIAGQLKRKLADLLARGEANADAACRALRLSRRTLQRRLKAEKTSFQRILREVRAELAVNYLRDARLKSLEIAMLLGYSNISSFTTAFKSWYNMPPSEYREKFLTLS
;
A
#
# COMPACT_ATOMS: atom_id res chain seq x y z
N MET A 1 43.59 -5.12 13.44
CA MET A 1 42.93 -6.43 13.23
C MET A 1 41.42 -6.44 13.56
N TYR A 2 40.87 -5.43 14.28
CA TYR A 2 39.42 -5.32 14.53
C TYR A 2 38.58 -4.72 13.38
N ARG A 3 39.22 -4.03 12.41
CA ARG A 3 38.53 -3.26 11.35
C ARG A 3 37.78 -4.12 10.32
N GLN A 4 38.31 -5.31 10.01
CA GLN A 4 37.66 -6.22 9.04
C GLN A 4 36.44 -6.93 9.63
N ILE A 5 36.43 -7.18 10.94
CA ILE A 5 35.30 -7.80 11.65
C ILE A 5 34.13 -6.80 11.75
N THR A 6 34.42 -5.53 12.03
CA THR A 6 33.39 -4.47 12.04
C THR A 6 32.82 -4.23 10.65
N GLU A 7 33.64 -4.24 9.59
CA GLU A 7 33.15 -4.06 8.21
C GLU A 7 32.25 -5.21 7.75
N GLN A 8 32.55 -6.46 8.12
CA GLN A 8 31.69 -7.60 7.82
C GLN A 8 30.40 -7.57 8.63
N ALA A 9 30.47 -7.19 9.91
CA ALA A 9 29.30 -7.02 10.77
C ALA A 9 28.40 -5.87 10.29
N GLU A 10 28.96 -4.75 9.83
CA GLU A 10 28.23 -3.62 9.26
C GLU A 10 27.60 -3.98 7.90
N LYS A 11 28.32 -4.73 7.06
CA LYS A 11 27.80 -5.22 5.78
C LYS A 11 26.68 -6.24 5.98
N TYR A 12 26.82 -7.11 6.99
CA TYR A 12 25.79 -8.06 7.41
C TYR A 12 24.58 -7.34 8.01
N LEU A 13 24.77 -6.40 8.95
CA LEU A 13 23.71 -5.53 9.48
C LEU A 13 23.01 -4.76 8.35
N LYS A 14 23.75 -4.20 7.40
CA LYS A 14 23.19 -3.50 6.24
C LYS A 14 22.38 -4.44 5.35
N SER A 15 22.80 -5.70 5.20
CA SER A 15 22.07 -6.74 4.47
C SER A 15 20.83 -7.26 5.23
N LEU A 16 20.84 -7.23 6.56
CA LEU A 16 19.69 -7.53 7.41
C LEU A 16 18.68 -6.37 7.45
N TYR A 17 19.15 -5.12 7.52
CA TYR A 17 18.31 -3.93 7.35
C TYR A 17 17.79 -3.74 5.92
N GLN A 18 18.33 -4.49 4.95
CA GLN A 18 17.81 -4.58 3.58
C GLN A 18 16.64 -5.55 3.44
N GLN A 19 16.26 -6.32 4.48
CA GLN A 19 15.16 -7.30 4.39
C GLN A 19 13.74 -6.70 4.42
N ASP A 20 13.62 -5.37 4.49
CA ASP A 20 12.38 -4.69 4.18
C ASP A 20 12.71 -3.52 3.26
N ASP A 21 12.56 -3.71 1.95
CA ASP A 21 12.64 -2.63 0.98
C ASP A 21 11.65 -1.50 1.36
N ILE A 22 11.96 -0.25 0.99
CA ILE A 22 11.14 0.87 1.45
C ILE A 22 9.70 0.74 0.94
N ALA A 23 9.51 0.09 -0.21
CA ALA A 23 8.22 -0.25 -0.79
C ALA A 23 7.40 -1.15 0.14
N GLY A 24 7.97 -2.21 0.70
CA GLY A 24 7.32 -3.15 1.61
C GLY A 24 6.98 -2.52 2.96
N GLN A 25 7.89 -1.69 3.50
CA GLN A 25 7.58 -0.88 4.69
C GLN A 25 6.41 0.07 4.43
N LEU A 26 6.43 0.76 3.28
CA LEU A 26 5.36 1.66 2.87
C LEU A 26 4.03 0.91 2.67
N LYS A 27 4.05 -0.27 2.04
CA LYS A 27 2.85 -1.09 1.83
C LYS A 27 2.17 -1.44 3.15
N ARG A 28 2.93 -1.94 4.14
CA ARG A 28 2.40 -2.27 5.47
C ARG A 28 1.83 -1.05 6.18
N LYS A 29 2.56 0.07 6.20
CA LYS A 29 2.07 1.30 6.83
C LYS A 29 0.83 1.85 6.14
N LEU A 30 0.74 1.77 4.82
CA LEU A 30 -0.46 2.20 4.09
C LEU A 30 -1.65 1.29 4.37
N ALA A 31 -1.45 -0.03 4.51
CA ALA A 31 -2.54 -0.94 4.87
C ALA A 31 -3.14 -0.58 6.25
N ASP A 32 -2.28 -0.36 7.25
CA ASP A 32 -2.69 0.05 8.60
C ASP A 32 -3.43 1.40 8.58
N LEU A 33 -2.92 2.38 7.83
CA LEU A 33 -3.51 3.72 7.72
C LEU A 33 -4.84 3.71 6.97
N LEU A 34 -4.97 2.88 5.92
CA LEU A 34 -6.21 2.74 5.16
C LEU A 34 -7.28 2.07 6.02
N ALA A 35 -6.94 1.01 6.76
CA ALA A 35 -7.87 0.37 7.70
C ALA A 35 -8.44 1.34 8.74
N ARG A 36 -7.73 2.45 9.04
CA ARG A 36 -8.16 3.51 9.96
C ARG A 36 -8.81 4.71 9.27
N GLY A 37 -8.85 4.76 7.93
CA GLY A 37 -9.34 5.91 7.16
C GLY A 37 -8.41 7.13 7.16
N GLU A 38 -7.15 6.98 7.59
CA GLU A 38 -6.21 8.08 7.81
C GLU A 38 -5.12 8.18 6.72
N ALA A 39 -5.22 7.36 5.66
CA ALA A 39 -4.16 7.23 4.67
C ALA A 39 -3.97 8.49 3.81
N ASN A 40 -2.87 9.19 4.06
CA ASN A 40 -2.33 10.22 3.18
C ASN A 40 -0.79 10.18 3.16
N ALA A 41 -0.20 10.92 2.23
CA ALA A 41 1.25 10.93 2.03
C ALA A 41 2.02 11.41 3.26
N ASP A 42 1.50 12.37 4.01
CA ASP A 42 2.15 12.86 5.22
C ASP A 42 2.05 11.87 6.37
N ALA A 43 0.91 11.22 6.53
CA ALA A 43 0.72 10.14 7.51
C ALA A 43 1.71 8.99 7.26
N ALA A 44 1.86 8.57 6.00
CA ALA A 44 2.83 7.53 5.63
C ALA A 44 4.28 7.96 5.88
N CYS A 45 4.65 9.21 5.54
CA CYS A 45 5.97 9.75 5.82
C CYS A 45 6.27 9.81 7.33
N ARG A 46 5.30 10.27 8.14
CA ARG A 46 5.41 10.28 9.61
C ARG A 46 5.56 8.88 10.17
N ALA A 47 4.74 7.92 9.69
CA ALA A 47 4.80 6.53 10.13
C ALA A 47 6.13 5.85 9.82
N LEU A 48 6.79 6.24 8.71
CA LEU A 48 8.12 5.76 8.32
C LEU A 48 9.26 6.59 8.90
N ARG A 49 8.98 7.70 9.60
CA ARG A 49 9.97 8.68 10.08
C ARG A 49 10.89 9.20 8.96
N LEU A 50 10.32 9.43 7.78
CA LEU A 50 11.03 9.93 6.61
C LEU A 50 10.45 11.26 6.12
N SER A 51 11.30 12.13 5.58
CA SER A 51 10.83 13.25 4.77
C SER A 51 10.30 12.74 3.42
N ARG A 52 9.38 13.51 2.80
CA ARG A 52 8.85 13.21 1.46
C ARG A 52 9.98 13.02 0.43
N ARG A 53 11.01 13.86 0.47
CA ARG A 53 12.18 13.79 -0.43
C ARG A 53 12.95 12.47 -0.25
N THR A 54 13.20 12.05 0.99
CA THR A 54 13.89 10.78 1.26
C THR A 54 13.07 9.59 0.79
N LEU A 55 11.76 9.59 1.07
CA LEU A 55 10.86 8.53 0.64
C LEU A 55 10.83 8.40 -0.89
N GLN A 56 10.64 9.51 -1.60
CA GLN A 56 10.65 9.53 -3.07
C GLN A 56 11.97 9.03 -3.65
N ARG A 57 13.11 9.47 -3.11
CA ARG A 57 14.43 9.04 -3.57
C ARG A 57 14.62 7.53 -3.39
N ARG A 58 14.22 6.97 -2.25
CA ARG A 58 14.34 5.53 -1.97
C ARG A 58 13.42 4.70 -2.86
N LEU A 59 12.15 5.11 -3.01
CA LEU A 59 11.21 4.44 -3.91
C LEU A 59 11.68 4.48 -5.38
N LYS A 60 12.29 5.59 -5.81
CA LYS A 60 12.87 5.69 -7.15
C LYS A 60 14.05 4.72 -7.34
N ALA A 61 14.88 4.53 -6.33
CA ALA A 61 15.96 3.53 -6.37
C ALA A 61 15.41 2.09 -6.51
N GLU A 62 14.23 1.84 -5.96
CA GLU A 62 13.47 0.59 -6.11
C GLU A 62 12.57 0.57 -7.36
N LYS A 63 12.72 1.53 -8.28
CA LYS A 63 11.93 1.66 -9.53
C LYS A 63 10.42 1.70 -9.30
N THR A 64 9.98 2.27 -8.17
CA THR A 64 8.56 2.44 -7.83
C THR A 64 8.26 3.88 -7.40
N SER A 65 7.01 4.14 -6.99
CA SER A 65 6.57 5.44 -6.51
C SER A 65 5.50 5.30 -5.43
N PHE A 66 5.31 6.36 -4.63
CA PHE A 66 4.27 6.38 -3.59
C PHE A 66 2.88 6.09 -4.17
N GLN A 67 2.55 6.71 -5.32
CA GLN A 67 1.26 6.52 -5.98
C GLN A 67 1.08 5.09 -6.49
N ARG A 68 2.15 4.45 -6.96
CA ARG A 68 2.11 3.05 -7.37
C ARG A 68 1.84 2.13 -6.17
N ILE A 69 2.59 2.27 -5.09
CA ILE A 69 2.40 1.44 -3.88
C ILE A 69 1.02 1.67 -3.25
N LEU A 70 0.58 2.93 -3.13
CA LEU A 70 -0.75 3.26 -2.61
C LEU A 70 -1.87 2.62 -3.44
N ARG A 71 -1.73 2.62 -4.76
CA ARG A 71 -2.67 1.96 -5.67
C ARG A 71 -2.69 0.45 -5.44
N GLU A 72 -1.52 -0.19 -5.38
CA GLU A 72 -1.41 -1.64 -5.14
C GLU A 72 -2.10 -2.03 -3.83
N VAL A 73 -1.81 -1.31 -2.74
CA VAL A 73 -2.44 -1.57 -1.43
C VAL A 73 -3.96 -1.38 -1.50
N ARG A 74 -4.44 -0.31 -2.15
CA ARG A 74 -5.88 -0.07 -2.30
C ARG A 74 -6.57 -1.16 -3.12
N ALA A 75 -5.95 -1.65 -4.18
CA ALA A 75 -6.50 -2.72 -5.00
C ALA A 75 -6.61 -4.03 -4.22
N GLU A 76 -5.55 -4.42 -3.51
CA GLU A 76 -5.53 -5.61 -2.63
C GLU A 76 -6.62 -5.52 -1.55
N LEU A 77 -6.71 -4.40 -0.84
CA LEU A 77 -7.73 -4.19 0.19
C LEU A 77 -9.15 -4.12 -0.39
N ALA A 78 -9.35 -3.51 -1.55
CA ALA A 78 -10.65 -3.44 -2.20
C ALA A 78 -11.21 -4.84 -2.48
N VAL A 79 -10.38 -5.74 -3.04
CA VAL A 79 -10.80 -7.13 -3.28
C VAL A 79 -11.13 -7.85 -1.97
N ASN A 80 -10.32 -7.66 -0.93
CA ASN A 80 -10.57 -8.25 0.38
C ASN A 80 -11.91 -7.75 0.98
N TYR A 81 -12.20 -6.46 0.89
CA TYR A 81 -13.47 -5.90 1.38
C TYR A 81 -14.66 -6.30 0.52
N LEU A 82 -14.47 -6.50 -0.78
CA LEU A 82 -15.54 -6.96 -1.66
C LEU A 82 -16.02 -8.39 -1.32
N ARG A 83 -15.18 -9.21 -0.67
CA ARG A 83 -15.55 -10.55 -0.20
C ARG A 83 -16.56 -10.52 0.94
N ASP A 84 -16.57 -9.44 1.73
CA ASP A 84 -17.59 -9.26 2.76
C ASP A 84 -18.85 -8.66 2.15
N ALA A 85 -19.89 -9.48 1.97
CA ALA A 85 -21.17 -9.06 1.40
C ALA A 85 -21.88 -7.97 2.23
N ARG A 86 -21.52 -7.81 3.52
CA ARG A 86 -22.09 -6.79 4.40
C ARG A 86 -21.57 -5.39 4.08
N LEU A 87 -20.37 -5.28 3.50
CA LEU A 87 -19.77 -4.01 3.14
C LEU A 87 -20.34 -3.50 1.81
N LYS A 88 -20.95 -2.31 1.87
CA LYS A 88 -21.45 -1.57 0.71
C LYS A 88 -20.33 -0.79 0.03
N SER A 89 -20.48 -0.51 -1.26
CA SER A 89 -19.46 0.21 -2.06
C SER A 89 -19.05 1.56 -1.48
N LEU A 90 -19.96 2.25 -0.79
CA LEU A 90 -19.65 3.51 -0.09
C LEU A 90 -18.71 3.28 1.08
N GLU A 91 -18.96 2.28 1.92
CA GLU A 91 -18.13 1.96 3.08
C GLU A 91 -16.72 1.53 2.62
N ILE A 92 -16.65 0.72 1.57
CA ILE A 92 -15.39 0.32 0.94
C ILE A 92 -14.64 1.55 0.41
N ALA A 93 -15.32 2.48 -0.26
CA ALA A 93 -14.71 3.71 -0.76
C ALA A 93 -14.10 4.54 0.40
N MET A 94 -14.84 4.71 1.50
CA MET A 94 -14.39 5.47 2.67
C MET A 94 -13.19 4.79 3.35
N LEU A 95 -13.24 3.47 3.55
CA LEU A 95 -12.12 2.67 4.10
C LEU A 95 -10.85 2.76 3.23
N LEU A 96 -11.00 2.99 1.93
CA LEU A 96 -9.86 3.13 1.01
C LEU A 96 -9.40 4.60 0.85
N GLY A 97 -10.00 5.52 1.59
CA GLY A 97 -9.67 6.95 1.57
C GLY A 97 -10.13 7.66 0.30
N TYR A 98 -11.24 7.23 -0.31
CA TYR A 98 -11.94 7.96 -1.36
C TYR A 98 -13.07 8.80 -0.75
N SER A 99 -13.29 9.98 -1.30
CA SER A 99 -14.34 10.90 -0.83
C SER A 99 -15.76 10.52 -1.30
N ASN A 100 -15.88 9.66 -2.31
CA ASN A 100 -17.15 9.19 -2.84
C ASN A 100 -17.00 7.88 -3.63
N ILE A 101 -18.15 7.25 -3.91
CA ILE A 101 -18.24 5.99 -4.66
C ILE A 101 -17.71 6.15 -6.08
N SER A 102 -17.95 7.28 -6.74
CA SER A 102 -17.55 7.50 -8.14
C SER A 102 -16.03 7.47 -8.30
N SER A 103 -15.28 8.13 -7.42
CA SER A 103 -13.82 8.12 -7.42
C SER A 103 -13.26 6.72 -7.16
N PHE A 104 -13.85 5.96 -6.23
CA PHE A 104 -13.47 4.57 -5.98
C PHE A 104 -13.76 3.68 -7.19
N THR A 105 -14.95 3.80 -7.78
CA THR A 105 -15.38 2.97 -8.93
C THR A 105 -14.48 3.20 -10.15
N THR A 106 -14.14 4.45 -10.46
CA THR A 106 -13.21 4.78 -11.54
C THR A 106 -11.82 4.21 -11.28
N ALA A 107 -11.32 4.32 -10.05
CA ALA A 107 -10.02 3.76 -9.69
C ALA A 107 -10.03 2.22 -9.79
N PHE A 108 -11.05 1.57 -9.24
CA PHE A 108 -11.19 0.11 -9.30
C PHE A 108 -11.28 -0.41 -10.73
N LYS A 109 -12.07 0.26 -11.60
CA LYS A 109 -12.11 -0.04 -13.04
C LYS A 109 -10.75 0.08 -13.70
N SER A 110 -9.93 1.06 -13.31
CA SER A 110 -8.57 1.19 -13.85
C SER A 110 -7.63 0.05 -13.47
N TRP A 111 -7.93 -0.69 -12.39
CA TRP A 111 -7.10 -1.80 -11.91
C TRP A 111 -7.57 -3.16 -12.42
N TYR A 112 -8.89 -3.36 -12.48
CA TYR A 112 -9.51 -4.66 -12.76
C TYR A 112 -10.36 -4.68 -14.04
N ASN A 113 -10.40 -3.57 -14.79
CA ASN A 113 -11.14 -3.40 -16.03
C ASN A 113 -12.67 -3.63 -15.92
N MET A 114 -13.23 -3.55 -14.71
CA MET A 114 -14.67 -3.69 -14.44
C MET A 114 -15.06 -2.99 -13.12
N PRO A 115 -16.35 -2.64 -12.91
CA PRO A 115 -16.82 -2.08 -11.65
C PRO A 115 -16.70 -3.08 -10.47
N PRO A 116 -16.61 -2.58 -9.22
CA PRO A 116 -16.55 -3.42 -8.02
C PRO A 116 -17.72 -4.40 -7.85
N SER A 117 -18.95 -4.00 -8.23
CA SER A 117 -20.13 -4.85 -8.15
C SER A 117 -20.07 -6.04 -9.09
N GLU A 118 -19.70 -5.80 -10.35
CA GLU A 118 -19.50 -6.85 -11.36
C GLU A 118 -18.36 -7.79 -10.95
N TYR A 119 -17.27 -7.24 -10.40
CA TYR A 119 -16.17 -8.04 -9.87
C TYR A 119 -16.65 -8.98 -8.76
N ARG A 120 -17.48 -8.49 -7.83
CA ARG A 120 -18.06 -9.29 -6.74
C ARG A 120 -18.92 -10.43 -7.29
N GLU A 121 -19.86 -10.12 -8.18
CA GLU A 121 -20.75 -11.12 -8.78
C GLU A 121 -19.98 -12.20 -9.54
N LYS A 122 -18.99 -11.80 -10.34
CA LYS A 122 -18.26 -12.70 -11.24
C LYS A 122 -17.23 -13.58 -10.51
N PHE A 123 -16.58 -13.07 -9.47
CA PHE A 123 -15.43 -13.75 -8.86
C PHE A 123 -15.62 -14.13 -7.39
N LEU A 124 -16.59 -13.55 -6.68
CA LEU A 124 -16.72 -13.71 -5.22
C LEU A 124 -18.05 -14.32 -4.77
N THR A 125 -19.08 -14.34 -5.62
CA THR A 125 -20.40 -14.95 -5.30
C THR A 125 -20.47 -16.44 -5.71
N LEU A 126 -19.51 -16.95 -6.48
CA LEU A 126 -19.46 -18.35 -6.94
C LEU A 126 -18.64 -19.27 -6.01
N SER A 127 -18.64 -19.01 -4.70
CA SER A 127 -17.89 -19.78 -3.69
C SER A 127 -18.78 -20.11 -2.50
#